data_AF-W6NTA8-F1
#
_entry.id   AF-W6NTA8-F1
#
_cell.length_a   1.000
_cell.length_b   1.000
_cell.length_c   1.000
_cell.angle_alpha   90.00
_cell.angle_beta   90.00
_cell.angle_gamma   90.00
#
_symmetry.space_group_name_H-M   'P 1'
#
loop_
_entity.id
_entity.type
_entity.pdbx_description
1 polymer ?
#
loop_
_entity_poly.entity_id
_entity_poly.type
_entity_poly.pdbx_seq_one_letter_code
_entity_poly.pdbx_strand_id
1 'polypeptide(L)'
;MRTKIDNRIRVLIENGVTKGHRSMFAIVGDKGRDQIPVLHHILSKATVAARPTVLWCYKKELGYSSNKKKRIRQIHLKSSVSTISEGDPFEVFISMTKIRYCYYNETQNILGNTYGMLVLQDFEALTPNLLARTIETIEGGGIVVLLMKTVNSLRQLYTIAMDVHNRYRTESHTEIVARFNERFILSLASCKDIAVVDDQLNILPISSHITTLEPVQPSSKNAVSPSEAELKTLKDTMKDTKPIGPLLNKCRTACQGKALLRLLDVITDKDLNVTCSITAARGRGKSASLGLALAGAVAFGYSNIFVTSPSPENLRTLFEFVMKGFDTMGYQEHIDYELIQSTNPEFQKALVRVNVFREHRQTIQYIHPSDAAKLGQAELLVVDEAAAIPLPLVKELIFGPYIVFLASTINGYEGTGRSLSLKLLQQLRQQAAGSIKGEKLASSKGRKLHELTMEESIRYKPGDEIEQWLNRVLCLNAGNISTRLSCGTPPPSECELYIVNRDALFSFHKASEA
;
A
#
# COMPACT_ATOMS: atom_id res chain seq x y z
N MET A 1 19.51 -32.05 18.83
CA MET A 1 18.59 -33.02 18.18
C MET A 1 17.99 -32.32 16.97
N ARG A 2 18.24 -32.78 15.72
CA ARG A 2 17.67 -32.14 14.52
C ARG A 2 16.21 -32.57 14.41
N THR A 3 15.28 -31.74 14.87
CA THR A 3 13.85 -31.97 14.67
C THR A 3 13.50 -31.71 13.21
N LYS A 4 12.71 -32.62 12.62
CA LYS A 4 12.25 -32.46 11.23
C LYS A 4 11.15 -31.41 11.21
N ILE A 5 11.37 -30.33 10.47
CA ILE A 5 10.36 -29.27 10.26
C ILE A 5 9.15 -29.88 9.55
N ASP A 6 7.96 -29.45 9.96
CA ASP A 6 6.72 -29.86 9.31
C ASP A 6 6.70 -29.42 7.84
N ASN A 7 6.43 -30.36 6.93
CA ASN A 7 6.42 -30.09 5.50
C ASN A 7 5.34 -29.07 5.10
N ARG A 8 4.28 -28.92 5.90
CA ARG A 8 3.17 -27.99 5.66
C ARG A 8 3.63 -26.53 5.62
N ILE A 9 4.61 -26.14 6.45
CA ILE A 9 5.19 -24.78 6.44
C ILE A 9 5.86 -24.50 5.10
N ARG A 10 6.62 -25.49 4.60
CA ARG A 10 7.28 -25.39 3.31
C ARG A 10 6.27 -25.31 2.16
N VAL A 11 5.25 -26.16 2.19
CA VAL A 11 4.19 -26.17 1.17
C VAL A 11 3.43 -24.85 1.14
N LEU A 12 3.12 -24.25 2.30
CA LEU A 12 2.47 -22.94 2.37
C LEU A 12 3.30 -21.86 1.68
N ILE A 13 4.61 -21.80 1.96
CA ILE A 13 5.52 -20.82 1.34
C ILE A 13 5.65 -21.07 -0.16
N GLU A 14 5.85 -22.32 -0.59
CA GLU A 14 5.97 -22.67 -2.01
C GLU A 14 4.67 -22.36 -2.79
N ASN A 15 3.51 -22.59 -2.17
CA ASN A 15 2.21 -22.23 -2.72
C ASN A 15 2.03 -20.71 -2.83
N GLY A 16 2.40 -19.95 -1.79
CA GLY A 16 2.36 -18.49 -1.78
C GLY A 16 3.22 -17.89 -2.91
N VAL A 17 4.46 -18.35 -3.06
CA VAL A 17 5.37 -17.93 -4.14
C VAL A 17 4.81 -18.30 -5.52
N THR A 18 4.23 -19.49 -5.67
CA THR A 18 3.67 -19.96 -6.96
C THR A 18 2.43 -19.16 -7.36
N LYS A 19 1.53 -18.89 -6.41
CA LYS A 19 0.32 -18.08 -6.63
C LYS A 19 0.62 -16.57 -6.70
N GLY A 20 1.76 -16.12 -6.18
CA GLY A 20 2.05 -14.70 -5.98
C GLY A 20 1.18 -14.06 -4.89
N HIS A 21 0.77 -14.86 -3.90
CA HIS A 21 0.00 -14.45 -2.73
C HIS A 21 0.93 -14.32 -1.52
N ARG A 22 0.56 -13.51 -0.53
CA ARG A 22 1.36 -13.36 0.69
C ARG A 22 1.04 -14.51 1.65
N SER A 23 1.99 -14.88 2.50
CA SER A 23 1.77 -15.84 3.59
C SER A 23 2.12 -15.20 4.93
N MET A 24 1.39 -15.54 6.00
CA MET A 24 1.66 -15.01 7.35
C MET A 24 1.92 -16.12 8.35
N PHE A 25 2.90 -15.91 9.21
CA PHE A 25 3.24 -16.79 10.33
C PHE A 25 3.11 -16.01 11.64
N ALA A 26 2.25 -16.46 12.54
CA ALA A 26 2.21 -16.02 13.92
C ALA A 26 3.00 -17.02 14.77
N ILE A 27 4.21 -16.62 15.19
CA ILE A 27 5.10 -17.46 15.99
C ILE A 27 4.86 -17.14 17.46
N VAL A 28 4.48 -18.15 18.23
CA VAL A 28 4.20 -18.05 19.66
C VAL A 28 5.36 -18.64 20.45
N GLY A 29 6.10 -17.77 21.13
CA GLY A 29 7.07 -18.11 22.15
C GLY A 29 8.26 -17.15 22.25
N ASP A 30 9.10 -17.37 23.27
CA ASP A 30 10.20 -16.48 23.62
C ASP A 30 11.39 -16.61 22.66
N LYS A 31 11.53 -17.76 21.98
CA LYS A 31 12.62 -18.03 21.03
C LYS A 31 12.20 -17.90 19.57
N GLY A 32 11.07 -17.27 19.28
CA GLY A 32 10.59 -17.08 17.91
C GLY A 32 11.55 -16.32 16.97
N ARG A 33 12.49 -15.54 17.53
CA ARG A 33 13.53 -14.84 16.75
C ARG A 33 14.48 -15.81 16.02
N ASP A 34 14.79 -16.94 16.63
CA ASP A 34 15.73 -17.93 16.11
C ASP A 34 15.15 -18.69 14.90
N GLN A 35 13.81 -18.64 14.73
CA GLN A 35 13.10 -19.27 13.63
C GLN A 35 13.01 -18.40 12.36
N ILE A 36 13.25 -17.10 12.48
CA ILE A 36 13.23 -16.17 11.33
C ILE A 36 14.25 -16.55 10.24
N PRO A 37 15.52 -16.87 10.56
CA PRO A 37 16.48 -17.36 9.58
C PRO A 37 16.02 -18.60 8.83
N VAL A 38 15.32 -19.52 9.51
CA VAL A 38 14.81 -20.76 8.92
C VAL A 38 13.73 -20.46 7.89
N LEU A 39 12.75 -19.61 8.25
CA LEU A 39 11.71 -19.17 7.32
C LEU A 39 12.29 -18.39 6.13
N HIS A 40 13.26 -17.51 6.36
CA HIS A 40 13.94 -16.76 5.30
C HIS A 40 14.72 -17.68 4.35
N HIS A 41 15.35 -18.73 4.89
CA HIS A 41 16.04 -19.72 4.09
C HIS A 41 15.08 -20.51 3.20
N ILE A 42 13.93 -20.96 3.75
CA ILE A 42 12.89 -21.66 2.98
C ILE A 42 12.36 -20.74 1.88
N LEU A 43 12.05 -19.49 2.20
CA LEU A 43 11.60 -18.49 1.23
C LEU A 43 12.63 -18.28 0.11
N SER A 44 13.89 -18.04 0.48
CA SER A 44 14.98 -17.82 -0.48
C SER A 44 15.20 -19.01 -1.40
N LYS A 45 14.89 -20.24 -0.95
CA LYS A 45 14.96 -21.45 -1.75
C LYS A 45 13.74 -21.61 -2.68
N ALA A 46 12.56 -21.17 -2.24
CA ALA A 46 11.33 -21.24 -3.03
C ALA A 46 11.30 -20.16 -4.13
N THR A 47 11.86 -18.98 -3.87
CA THR A 47 11.96 -17.88 -4.83
C THR A 47 13.11 -18.12 -5.82
N VAL A 48 12.81 -18.15 -7.12
CA VAL A 48 13.84 -18.23 -8.19
C VAL A 48 14.55 -16.89 -8.41
N ALA A 49 13.98 -15.80 -7.90
CA ALA A 49 14.49 -14.43 -8.03
C ALA A 49 15.63 -14.09 -7.04
N ALA A 50 16.03 -12.82 -7.02
CA ALA A 50 17.01 -12.29 -6.06
C ALA A 50 16.55 -12.52 -4.60
N ARG A 51 17.52 -12.68 -3.68
CA ARG A 51 17.23 -12.87 -2.25
C ARG A 51 16.30 -11.78 -1.72
N PRO A 52 15.21 -12.14 -1.02
CA PRO A 52 14.21 -11.18 -0.58
C PRO A 52 14.80 -10.24 0.48
N THR A 53 14.46 -8.95 0.36
CA THR A 53 14.80 -7.94 1.36
C THR A 53 13.88 -8.05 2.57
N VAL A 54 14.42 -7.75 3.75
CA VAL A 54 13.71 -7.92 5.02
C VAL A 54 13.43 -6.56 5.65
N LEU A 55 12.19 -6.33 6.07
CA LEU A 55 11.77 -5.20 6.88
C LEU A 55 11.59 -5.68 8.33
N TRP A 56 12.33 -5.10 9.26
CA TRP A 56 12.23 -5.43 10.69
C TRP A 56 11.68 -4.24 11.47
N CYS A 57 10.48 -4.40 12.00
CA CYS A 57 9.79 -3.36 12.77
C CYS A 57 9.73 -3.71 14.26
N TYR A 58 10.08 -2.74 15.10
CA TYR A 58 10.19 -2.90 16.55
C TYR A 58 9.87 -1.59 17.29
N LYS A 59 9.53 -1.70 18.58
CA LYS A 59 9.13 -0.56 19.43
C LYS A 59 10.33 0.16 20.04
N LYS A 60 11.16 -0.56 20.80
CA LYS A 60 12.27 0.02 21.57
C LYS A 60 13.56 -0.78 21.46
N GLU A 61 13.53 -2.09 21.71
CA GLU A 61 14.76 -2.90 21.81
C GLU A 61 14.75 -4.10 20.85
N LEU A 62 15.81 -4.19 20.03
CA LEU A 62 16.09 -5.34 19.16
C LEU A 62 16.77 -6.49 19.91
N GLY A 63 17.31 -6.25 21.12
CA GLY A 63 18.20 -7.20 21.81
C GLY A 63 19.58 -7.36 21.19
N TYR A 64 19.88 -6.64 20.09
CA TYR A 64 21.19 -6.59 19.44
C TYR A 64 21.41 -5.22 18.76
N SER A 65 22.68 -4.83 18.53
CA SER A 65 22.99 -3.56 17.87
C SER A 65 22.60 -3.62 16.38
N SER A 66 21.86 -2.64 15.86
CA SER A 66 21.52 -2.53 14.42
C SER A 66 22.73 -2.23 13.54
N ASN A 67 23.81 -1.65 14.12
CA ASN A 67 25.00 -1.27 13.37
C ASN A 67 25.94 -2.47 13.15
N LYS A 68 26.13 -2.85 11.88
CA LYS A 68 27.01 -3.96 11.46
C LYS A 68 28.43 -3.85 12.05
N LYS A 69 29.03 -2.65 12.08
CA LYS A 69 30.40 -2.45 12.59
C LYS A 69 30.50 -2.65 14.10
N LYS A 70 29.52 -2.14 14.86
CA LYS A 70 29.47 -2.37 16.33
C LYS A 70 29.28 -3.85 16.65
N ARG A 71 28.49 -4.57 15.86
CA ARG A 71 28.23 -5.99 16.06
C ARG A 71 29.44 -6.87 15.76
N ILE A 72 30.13 -6.64 14.64
CA ILE A 72 31.36 -7.37 14.30
C ILE A 72 32.39 -7.23 15.44
N ARG A 73 32.53 -6.03 16.03
CA ARG A 73 33.38 -5.84 17.21
C ARG A 73 32.92 -6.63 18.44
N GLN A 74 31.61 -6.68 18.70
CA GLN A 74 31.05 -7.50 19.79
C GLN A 74 31.26 -9.00 19.57
N ILE A 75 31.12 -9.48 18.33
CA ILE A 75 31.37 -10.88 17.97
C ILE A 75 32.86 -11.20 18.10
N HIS A 76 33.76 -10.33 17.67
CA HIS A 76 35.20 -10.50 17.89
C HIS A 76 35.58 -10.51 19.38
N LEU A 77 34.96 -9.65 20.20
CA LEU A 77 35.15 -9.69 21.66
C LEU A 77 34.65 -11.03 22.24
N LYS A 78 33.47 -11.49 21.85
CA LYS A 78 32.88 -12.74 22.37
C LYS A 78 33.66 -13.97 21.93
N SER A 79 34.09 -14.03 20.67
CA SER A 79 34.88 -15.14 20.10
C SER A 79 36.27 -15.29 20.71
N SER A 80 36.83 -14.23 21.32
CA SER A 80 38.07 -14.34 22.10
C SER A 80 37.90 -15.07 23.45
N VAL A 81 36.67 -15.18 23.95
CA VAL A 81 36.34 -15.80 25.26
C VAL A 81 35.70 -17.17 25.09
N SER A 82 34.98 -17.42 24.00
CA SER A 82 34.32 -18.69 23.71
C SER A 82 35.02 -19.45 22.57
N THR A 83 35.47 -20.68 22.84
CA THR A 83 35.92 -21.66 21.83
C THR A 83 34.97 -21.71 20.64
N ILE A 84 35.54 -21.63 19.44
CA ILE A 84 34.91 -21.58 18.11
C ILE A 84 33.63 -22.43 18.06
N SER A 85 32.49 -21.79 18.34
CA SER A 85 31.18 -22.38 18.08
C SER A 85 30.77 -21.93 16.69
N GLU A 86 30.32 -22.89 15.87
CA GLU A 86 29.62 -22.64 14.61
C GLU A 86 28.66 -21.45 14.81
N GLY A 87 28.83 -20.40 14.00
CA GLY A 87 28.12 -19.14 14.20
C GLY A 87 26.61 -19.37 14.28
N ASP A 88 25.96 -18.72 15.24
CA ASP A 88 24.51 -18.76 15.40
C ASP A 88 23.84 -18.43 14.04
N PRO A 89 22.94 -19.30 13.53
CA PRO A 89 22.21 -19.05 12.28
C PRO A 89 21.56 -17.65 12.24
N PHE A 90 21.16 -17.12 13.38
CA PHE A 90 20.61 -15.78 13.50
C PHE A 90 21.66 -14.68 13.21
N GLU A 91 22.88 -14.80 13.74
CA GLU A 91 23.96 -13.84 13.45
C GLU A 91 24.39 -13.88 11.99
N VAL A 92 24.45 -15.08 11.40
CA VAL A 92 24.72 -15.29 9.97
C VAL A 92 23.62 -14.61 9.13
N PHE A 93 22.36 -14.83 9.48
CA PHE A 93 21.23 -14.20 8.80
C PHE A 93 21.33 -12.67 8.81
N ILE A 94 21.55 -12.04 9.97
CA ILE A 94 21.58 -10.58 10.04
C ILE A 94 22.78 -9.98 9.29
N SER A 95 23.92 -10.69 9.29
CA SER A 95 25.12 -10.19 8.59
C SER A 95 24.98 -10.24 7.07
N MET A 96 24.46 -11.36 6.54
CA MET A 96 24.36 -11.64 5.11
C MET A 96 23.16 -10.98 4.43
N THR A 97 22.05 -10.81 5.14
CA THR A 97 20.82 -10.28 4.53
C THR A 97 20.74 -8.76 4.56
N LYS A 98 20.02 -8.19 3.59
CA LYS A 98 19.72 -6.75 3.55
C LYS A 98 18.46 -6.50 4.36
N ILE A 99 18.66 -6.14 5.64
CA ILE A 99 17.57 -5.81 6.57
C ILE A 99 17.46 -4.28 6.70
N ARG A 100 16.24 -3.76 6.52
CA ARG A 100 15.89 -2.40 6.91
C ARG A 100 15.23 -2.44 8.29
N TYR A 101 15.85 -1.77 9.25
CA TYR A 101 15.28 -1.58 10.58
C TYR A 101 14.40 -0.34 10.60
N CYS A 102 13.20 -0.44 11.17
CA CYS A 102 12.26 0.65 11.29
C CYS A 102 11.63 0.65 12.69
N TYR A 103 11.58 1.82 13.33
CA TYR A 103 10.75 1.98 14.52
C TYR A 103 9.28 2.02 14.13
N TYR A 104 8.38 1.56 15.01
CA TYR A 104 6.94 1.66 14.75
C TYR A 104 6.48 3.10 14.47
N ASN A 105 7.07 4.09 15.15
CA ASN A 105 6.74 5.51 14.94
C ASN A 105 7.16 6.02 13.55
N GLU A 106 8.14 5.39 12.91
CA GLU A 106 8.74 5.83 11.64
C GLU A 106 8.21 5.04 10.43
N THR A 107 7.15 4.25 10.60
CA THR A 107 6.54 3.43 9.54
C THR A 107 5.98 4.24 8.36
N GLN A 108 5.97 5.57 8.44
CA GLN A 108 5.65 6.43 7.29
C GLN A 108 6.79 6.45 6.25
N ASN A 109 8.04 6.27 6.68
CA ASN A 109 9.22 6.33 5.82
C ASN A 109 9.41 5.09 4.94
N ILE A 110 8.67 4.01 5.22
CA ILE A 110 8.70 2.77 4.43
C ILE A 110 7.67 2.79 3.29
N LEU A 111 6.77 3.78 3.28
CA LEU A 111 5.80 3.95 2.22
C LEU A 111 6.51 4.16 0.87
N GLY A 112 5.92 3.61 -0.19
CA GLY A 112 6.53 3.59 -1.53
C GLY A 112 7.56 2.48 -1.76
N ASN A 113 8.14 1.89 -0.70
CA ASN A 113 9.06 0.77 -0.82
C ASN A 113 8.32 -0.58 -0.84
N THR A 114 9.01 -1.64 -1.26
CA THR A 114 8.47 -3.00 -1.27
C THR A 114 9.53 -3.98 -0.75
N TYR A 115 9.10 -4.94 0.07
CA TYR A 115 9.96 -5.93 0.74
C TYR A 115 9.45 -7.34 0.50
N GLY A 116 10.33 -8.33 0.60
CA GLY A 116 9.98 -9.75 0.47
C GLY A 116 9.62 -10.42 1.80
N MET A 117 10.11 -9.89 2.93
CA MET A 117 9.78 -10.41 4.25
C MET A 117 9.58 -9.28 5.25
N LEU A 118 8.55 -9.39 6.09
CA LEU A 118 8.28 -8.48 7.21
C LEU A 118 8.42 -9.23 8.53
N VAL A 119 9.10 -8.65 9.50
CA VAL A 119 9.15 -9.12 10.89
C VAL A 119 8.55 -8.04 11.79
N LEU A 120 7.45 -8.38 12.45
CA LEU A 120 6.82 -7.57 13.49
C LEU A 120 7.17 -8.18 14.85
N GLN A 121 7.99 -7.47 15.62
CA GLN A 121 8.57 -8.02 16.84
C GLN A 121 7.66 -7.94 18.07
N ASP A 122 7.00 -6.80 18.29
CA ASP A 122 6.29 -6.53 19.54
C ASP A 122 4.77 -6.42 19.28
N PHE A 123 4.04 -7.54 19.44
CA PHE A 123 2.58 -7.59 19.23
C PHE A 123 1.81 -6.55 20.06
N GLU A 124 2.23 -6.31 21.31
CA GLU A 124 1.64 -5.34 22.24
C GLU A 124 1.58 -3.89 21.70
N ALA A 125 2.50 -3.53 20.79
CA ALA A 125 2.60 -2.18 20.26
C ALA A 125 1.92 -2.01 18.90
N LEU A 126 1.35 -3.08 18.33
CA LEU A 126 0.86 -3.09 16.95
C LEU A 126 -0.51 -2.44 16.80
N THR A 127 -0.53 -1.19 16.35
CA THR A 127 -1.79 -0.53 16.00
C THR A 127 -2.34 -1.03 14.66
N PRO A 128 -3.68 -0.98 14.47
CA PRO A 128 -4.32 -1.27 13.18
C PRO A 128 -3.66 -0.55 11.99
N ASN A 129 -3.28 0.71 12.17
CA ASN A 129 -2.60 1.51 11.15
C ASN A 129 -1.19 0.99 10.83
N LEU A 130 -0.45 0.53 11.84
CA LEU A 130 0.88 -0.07 11.64
C LEU A 130 0.78 -1.40 10.89
N LEU A 131 -0.21 -2.24 11.24
CA LEU A 131 -0.49 -3.48 10.53
C LEU A 131 -0.79 -3.21 9.06
N ALA A 132 -1.70 -2.27 8.77
CA ALA A 132 -2.04 -1.90 7.40
C ALA A 132 -0.81 -1.42 6.60
N ARG A 133 -0.05 -0.47 7.15
CA ARG A 133 1.15 0.09 6.52
C ARG A 133 2.19 -0.97 6.20
N THR A 134 2.47 -1.85 7.16
CA THR A 134 3.58 -2.80 7.04
C THR A 134 3.20 -3.97 6.13
N ILE A 135 2.01 -4.55 6.29
CA ILE A 135 1.55 -5.70 5.48
C ILE A 135 1.42 -5.30 4.01
N GLU A 136 0.93 -4.09 3.70
CA GLU A 136 0.82 -3.59 2.33
C GLU A 136 2.18 -3.45 1.62
N THR A 137 3.29 -3.27 2.34
CA THR A 137 4.63 -3.11 1.72
C THR A 137 5.23 -4.43 1.25
N ILE A 138 4.58 -5.57 1.50
CA ILE A 138 5.10 -6.88 1.14
C ILE A 138 4.64 -7.27 -0.26
N GLU A 139 5.55 -7.81 -1.06
CA GLU A 139 5.23 -8.35 -2.38
C GLU A 139 4.57 -9.73 -2.33
N GLY A 140 3.90 -10.11 -3.41
CA GLY A 140 3.31 -11.43 -3.59
C GLY A 140 4.39 -12.52 -3.55
N GLY A 141 4.11 -13.61 -2.84
CA GLY A 141 5.09 -14.63 -2.50
C GLY A 141 5.95 -14.28 -1.28
N GLY A 142 5.81 -13.09 -0.72
CA GLY A 142 6.49 -12.67 0.50
C GLY A 142 5.87 -13.23 1.77
N ILE A 143 6.62 -13.10 2.88
CA ILE A 143 6.21 -13.63 4.19
C ILE A 143 6.05 -12.50 5.21
N VAL A 144 4.92 -12.50 5.92
CA VAL A 144 4.71 -11.70 7.14
C VAL A 144 4.99 -12.60 8.35
N VAL A 145 5.90 -12.20 9.23
CA VAL A 145 6.14 -12.87 10.51
C VAL A 145 5.71 -11.97 11.65
N LEU A 146 4.78 -12.45 12.46
CA LEU A 146 4.35 -11.83 13.70
C LEU A 146 4.93 -12.62 14.86
N LEU A 147 5.80 -11.97 15.65
CA LEU A 147 6.31 -12.56 16.89
C LEU A 147 5.37 -12.24 18.03
N MET A 148 4.92 -13.29 18.71
CA MET A 148 4.12 -13.23 19.92
C MET A 148 4.94 -13.87 21.03
N LYS A 149 5.14 -13.18 22.15
CA LYS A 149 5.82 -13.77 23.31
C LYS A 149 4.99 -14.91 23.88
N THR A 150 5.65 -15.84 24.57
CA THR A 150 4.96 -16.95 25.23
C THR A 150 3.98 -16.40 26.25
N VAL A 151 2.74 -16.87 26.14
CA VAL A 151 1.69 -16.66 27.14
C VAL A 151 1.48 -17.96 27.89
N ASN A 152 1.15 -17.87 29.18
CA ASN A 152 0.86 -19.07 29.97
C ASN A 152 -0.56 -19.60 29.70
N SER A 153 -1.43 -18.84 29.02
CA SER A 153 -2.74 -19.31 28.55
C SER A 153 -3.23 -18.55 27.30
N LEU A 154 -4.05 -19.19 26.46
CA LEU A 154 -4.73 -18.50 25.34
C LEU A 154 -5.62 -17.33 25.81
N ARG A 155 -6.18 -17.42 27.03
CA ARG A 155 -6.91 -16.30 27.65
C ARG A 155 -6.01 -15.10 27.90
N GLN A 156 -4.73 -15.31 28.22
CA GLN A 156 -3.78 -14.23 28.36
C GLN A 156 -3.45 -13.54 27.03
N LEU A 157 -3.49 -14.26 25.89
CA LEU A 157 -3.38 -13.63 24.55
C LEU A 157 -4.53 -12.69 24.27
N TYR A 158 -5.75 -13.09 24.66
CA TYR A 158 -6.94 -12.24 24.55
C TYR A 158 -6.88 -11.00 25.45
N THR A 159 -6.24 -11.10 26.62
CA THR A 159 -6.10 -9.99 27.57
C THR A 159 -4.83 -9.14 27.39
N ILE A 160 -3.99 -9.39 26.36
CA ILE A 160 -2.81 -8.54 26.12
C ILE A 160 -3.30 -7.12 25.86
N ALA A 161 -3.08 -6.20 26.80
CA ALA A 161 -3.39 -4.79 26.60
C ALA A 161 -2.39 -4.18 25.61
N MET A 162 -2.86 -3.63 24.50
CA MET A 162 -2.02 -2.80 23.65
C MET A 162 -1.55 -1.54 24.40
N ASP A 163 -0.32 -1.12 24.14
CA ASP A 163 0.26 0.10 24.72
C ASP A 163 -0.56 1.36 24.45
N VAL A 164 -1.25 1.41 23.31
CA VAL A 164 -2.13 2.53 22.93
C VAL A 164 -3.19 2.76 23.99
N HIS A 165 -3.71 1.70 24.58
CA HIS A 165 -4.77 1.82 25.55
C HIS A 165 -4.31 2.52 26.84
N ASN A 166 -3.05 2.36 27.25
CA ASN A 166 -2.49 3.07 28.41
C ASN A 166 -2.43 4.59 28.19
N ARG A 167 -2.36 5.07 26.94
CA ARG A 167 -2.37 6.50 26.61
C ARG A 167 -3.77 7.12 26.62
N TYR A 168 -4.83 6.31 26.50
CA TYR A 168 -6.23 6.77 26.45
C TYR A 168 -6.98 6.57 27.77
N ARG A 169 -6.27 6.41 28.90
CA ARG A 169 -6.90 6.41 30.22
C ARG A 169 -7.52 7.78 30.49
N THR A 170 -8.85 7.84 30.51
CA THR A 170 -9.61 9.00 31.00
C THR A 170 -10.11 8.71 32.41
N GLU A 171 -10.45 9.74 33.18
CA GLU A 171 -11.01 9.58 34.55
C GLU A 171 -12.26 8.68 34.59
N SER A 172 -13.00 8.62 33.48
CA SER A 172 -14.21 7.83 33.28
C SER A 172 -13.98 6.35 32.91
N HIS A 173 -12.78 5.96 32.46
CA HIS A 173 -12.45 4.58 32.11
C HIS A 173 -11.02 4.24 32.58
N THR A 174 -10.93 3.75 33.81
CA THR A 174 -9.67 3.33 34.46
C THR A 174 -9.15 2.00 33.94
N GLU A 175 -10.04 1.07 33.60
CA GLU A 175 -9.70 -0.26 33.09
C GLU A 175 -9.78 -0.33 31.57
N ILE A 176 -8.71 -0.84 30.98
CA ILE A 176 -8.55 -1.05 29.55
C ILE A 176 -8.92 -2.50 29.25
N VAL A 177 -9.85 -2.70 28.32
CA VAL A 177 -10.18 -4.03 27.77
C VAL A 177 -9.71 -4.12 26.32
N ALA A 178 -8.86 -5.09 26.03
CA ALA A 178 -8.20 -5.27 24.73
C ALA A 178 -9.08 -6.01 23.68
N ARG A 179 -10.29 -5.49 23.43
CA ARG A 179 -11.30 -6.13 22.54
C ARG A 179 -10.79 -6.40 21.12
N PHE A 180 -9.96 -5.50 20.59
CA PHE A 180 -9.40 -5.66 19.24
C PHE A 180 -8.46 -6.86 19.17
N ASN A 181 -7.68 -7.14 20.22
CA ASN A 181 -6.72 -8.23 20.21
C ASN A 181 -7.43 -9.58 20.23
N GLU A 182 -8.53 -9.69 20.98
CA GLU A 182 -9.39 -10.87 20.97
C GLU A 182 -9.97 -11.14 19.58
N ARG A 183 -10.57 -10.11 18.97
CA ARG A 183 -11.03 -10.17 17.57
C ARG A 183 -9.91 -10.54 16.59
N PHE A 184 -8.73 -9.95 16.76
CA PHE A 184 -7.57 -10.19 15.89
C PHE A 184 -7.12 -11.65 15.94
N ILE A 185 -6.97 -12.24 17.13
CA ILE A 185 -6.53 -13.63 17.29
C ILE A 185 -7.55 -14.59 16.69
N LEU A 186 -8.85 -14.37 16.94
CA LEU A 186 -9.92 -15.15 16.32
C LEU A 186 -9.90 -15.04 14.79
N SER A 187 -9.58 -13.85 14.28
CA SER A 187 -9.47 -13.64 12.84
C SER A 187 -8.31 -14.40 12.19
N LEU A 188 -7.20 -14.64 12.90
CA LEU A 188 -6.07 -15.43 12.40
C LEU A 188 -6.50 -16.85 12.06
N ALA A 189 -7.39 -17.44 12.87
CA ALA A 189 -7.92 -18.78 12.62
C ALA A 189 -8.81 -18.85 11.38
N SER A 190 -9.41 -17.73 10.95
CA SER A 190 -10.33 -17.70 9.81
C SER A 190 -9.64 -17.65 8.43
N CYS A 191 -8.36 -17.28 8.38
CA CYS A 191 -7.64 -17.09 7.13
C CYS A 191 -6.81 -18.33 6.77
N LYS A 192 -6.84 -18.74 5.50
CA LYS A 192 -6.20 -19.97 5.03
C LYS A 192 -4.68 -19.85 4.87
N ASP A 193 -4.20 -18.64 4.55
CA ASP A 193 -2.79 -18.36 4.28
C ASP A 193 -2.01 -17.90 5.54
N ILE A 194 -2.63 -18.05 6.73
CA ILE A 194 -2.04 -17.73 8.04
C ILE A 194 -1.77 -19.01 8.83
N ALA A 195 -0.52 -19.20 9.23
CA ALA A 195 -0.10 -20.30 10.10
C ALA A 195 0.25 -19.81 11.50
N VAL A 196 -0.32 -20.44 12.52
CA VAL A 196 0.06 -20.21 13.92
C VAL A 196 0.98 -21.34 14.36
N VAL A 197 2.19 -20.99 14.79
CA VAL A 197 3.30 -21.93 14.98
C VAL A 197 3.99 -21.67 16.32
N ASP A 198 4.53 -22.70 16.95
CA ASP A 198 5.34 -22.55 18.18
C ASP A 198 6.82 -22.17 17.89
N ASP A 199 7.58 -21.97 18.96
CA ASP A 199 9.03 -21.71 18.93
C ASP A 199 9.88 -22.78 18.23
N GLN A 200 9.34 -23.98 18.00
CA GLN A 200 10.03 -25.09 17.33
C GLN A 200 9.51 -25.34 15.91
N LEU A 201 8.66 -24.44 15.39
CA LEU A 201 7.99 -24.57 14.11
C LEU A 201 6.98 -25.73 14.02
N ASN A 202 6.37 -26.12 15.13
CA ASN A 202 5.21 -27.01 15.16
C ASN A 202 3.92 -26.22 15.00
N ILE A 203 3.04 -26.70 14.12
CA ILE A 203 1.76 -26.05 13.81
C ILE A 203 0.78 -26.25 14.96
N LEU A 204 0.21 -25.15 15.45
CA LEU A 204 -0.80 -25.19 16.51
C LEU A 204 -2.20 -25.54 15.97
N PRO A 205 -3.04 -26.24 16.76
CA PRO A 205 -4.38 -26.70 16.33
C PRO A 205 -5.34 -25.58 15.91
N ILE A 206 -5.06 -24.33 16.31
CA ILE A 206 -5.82 -23.13 15.92
C ILE A 206 -5.85 -22.97 14.39
N SER A 207 -4.82 -23.45 13.71
CA SER A 207 -4.70 -23.43 12.24
C SER A 207 -5.14 -24.75 11.60
N SER A 208 -6.31 -25.26 11.97
CA SER A 208 -6.84 -26.54 11.46
C SER A 208 -6.94 -26.58 9.93
N HIS A 209 -7.19 -25.44 9.28
CA HIS A 209 -7.24 -25.29 7.82
C HIS A 209 -5.93 -25.63 7.09
N ILE A 210 -4.79 -25.56 7.78
CA ILE A 210 -3.47 -25.89 7.20
C ILE A 210 -3.31 -27.41 7.04
N THR A 211 -4.07 -28.19 7.79
CA THR A 211 -4.04 -29.66 7.74
C THR A 211 -4.47 -30.20 6.37
N THR A 212 -5.29 -29.45 5.62
CA THR A 212 -5.79 -29.82 4.29
C THR A 212 -4.98 -29.22 3.14
N LEU A 213 -3.82 -28.62 3.39
CA LEU A 213 -3.04 -27.98 2.32
C LEU A 213 -2.38 -29.01 1.42
N GLU A 214 -2.78 -28.98 0.16
CA GLU A 214 -2.11 -29.72 -0.91
C GLU A 214 -1.12 -28.81 -1.66
N PRO A 215 0.03 -29.36 -2.10
CA PRO A 215 0.99 -28.61 -2.89
C PRO A 215 0.40 -28.32 -4.27
N VAL A 216 0.45 -27.04 -4.66
CA VAL A 216 0.03 -26.61 -5.99
C VAL A 216 1.07 -27.08 -6.98
N GLN A 217 0.64 -27.80 -8.03
CA GLN A 217 1.58 -28.27 -9.04
C GLN A 217 2.27 -27.08 -9.75
N PRO A 218 3.60 -27.16 -9.96
CA PRO A 218 4.37 -26.07 -10.56
C PRO A 218 4.04 -25.80 -12.04
N SER A 219 3.30 -26.69 -12.69
CA SER A 219 2.76 -26.48 -14.05
C SER A 219 1.85 -25.25 -14.15
N SER A 220 1.24 -24.83 -13.04
CA SER A 220 0.48 -23.58 -12.94
C SER A 220 1.33 -22.30 -13.02
N LYS A 221 2.67 -22.37 -12.90
CA LYS A 221 3.55 -21.20 -13.04
C LYS A 221 3.50 -20.57 -14.44
N ASN A 222 3.13 -21.36 -15.45
CA ASN A 222 3.04 -20.92 -16.85
C ASN A 222 1.60 -20.57 -17.28
N ALA A 223 0.60 -20.77 -16.42
CA ALA A 223 -0.74 -20.29 -16.68
C ALA A 223 -0.74 -18.76 -16.49
N VAL A 224 -0.50 -18.05 -17.59
CA VAL A 224 -0.56 -16.59 -17.64
C VAL A 224 -1.94 -16.18 -17.16
N SER A 225 -2.01 -15.35 -16.12
CA SER A 225 -3.29 -14.85 -15.63
C SER A 225 -3.99 -14.08 -16.77
N PRO A 226 -5.33 -14.04 -16.82
CA PRO A 226 -6.04 -13.33 -17.88
C PRO A 226 -5.62 -11.85 -17.98
N SER A 227 -5.31 -11.21 -16.83
CA SER A 227 -4.77 -9.84 -16.78
C SER A 227 -3.38 -9.74 -17.42
N GLU A 228 -2.48 -10.69 -17.15
CA GLU A 228 -1.13 -10.68 -17.75
C GLU A 228 -1.18 -10.90 -19.28
N ALA A 229 -2.11 -11.73 -19.76
CA ALA A 229 -2.32 -11.93 -21.19
C ALA A 229 -2.84 -10.64 -21.84
N GLU A 230 -3.81 -9.98 -21.22
CA GLU A 230 -4.34 -8.69 -21.69
C GLU A 230 -3.28 -7.58 -21.69
N LEU A 231 -2.40 -7.55 -20.69
CA LEU A 231 -1.30 -6.59 -20.68
C LEU A 231 -0.31 -6.84 -21.83
N LYS A 232 0.00 -8.10 -22.13
CA LYS A 232 0.89 -8.46 -23.25
C LYS A 232 0.30 -8.02 -24.57
N THR A 233 -0.98 -8.30 -24.83
CA THR A 233 -1.64 -7.87 -26.06
C THR A 233 -1.65 -6.35 -26.19
N LEU A 234 -1.89 -5.61 -25.11
CA LEU A 234 -1.82 -4.14 -25.10
C LEU A 234 -0.40 -3.62 -25.42
N LYS A 235 0.64 -4.25 -24.82
CA LYS A 235 2.05 -3.87 -25.08
C LYS A 235 2.45 -4.14 -26.52
N ASP A 236 2.06 -5.28 -27.08
CA ASP A 236 2.37 -5.65 -28.45
C ASP A 236 1.67 -4.73 -29.46
N THR A 237 0.41 -4.36 -29.20
CA THR A 237 -0.36 -3.46 -30.07
C THR A 237 0.24 -2.07 -30.16
N MET A 238 0.79 -1.54 -29.06
CA MET A 238 1.27 -0.16 -28.96
C MET A 238 2.80 -0.03 -29.00
N LYS A 239 3.51 -1.10 -29.39
CA LYS A 239 4.98 -1.16 -29.34
C LYS A 239 5.66 -0.10 -30.23
N ASP A 240 5.09 0.14 -31.40
CA ASP A 240 5.68 1.00 -32.43
C ASP A 240 5.30 2.49 -32.24
N THR A 241 4.26 2.77 -31.47
CA THR A 241 3.76 4.14 -31.22
C THR A 241 4.62 4.84 -30.18
N LYS A 242 5.61 5.64 -30.60
CA LYS A 242 6.36 6.54 -29.70
C LYS A 242 5.52 7.79 -29.39
N PRO A 243 5.46 8.30 -28.15
CA PRO A 243 6.18 7.89 -26.93
C PRO A 243 5.45 6.81 -26.08
N ILE A 244 4.27 6.36 -26.50
CA ILE A 244 3.36 5.50 -25.72
C ILE A 244 3.95 4.12 -25.43
N GLY A 245 4.54 3.45 -26.42
CA GLY A 245 5.08 2.09 -26.30
C GLY A 245 6.13 1.93 -25.19
N PRO A 246 7.19 2.75 -25.17
CA PRO A 246 8.20 2.73 -24.10
C PRO A 246 7.62 2.93 -22.69
N LEU A 247 6.64 3.84 -22.55
CA LEU A 247 5.97 4.12 -21.27
C LEU A 247 5.08 2.95 -20.83
N LEU A 248 4.29 2.38 -21.76
CA LEU A 248 3.42 1.24 -21.50
C LEU A 248 4.21 0.00 -21.09
N ASN A 249 5.42 -0.18 -21.60
CA ASN A 249 6.30 -1.28 -21.22
C ASN A 249 6.66 -1.27 -19.72
N LYS A 250 6.67 -0.10 -19.07
CA LYS A 250 6.92 0.03 -17.62
C LYS A 250 5.70 -0.32 -16.76
N CYS A 251 4.50 -0.38 -17.32
CA CYS A 251 3.30 -0.79 -16.60
C CYS A 251 3.38 -2.27 -16.22
N ARG A 252 2.97 -2.58 -14.98
CA ARG A 252 2.98 -3.95 -14.44
C ARG A 252 1.64 -4.67 -14.56
N THR A 253 0.54 -3.94 -14.49
CA THR A 253 -0.83 -4.50 -14.49
C THR A 253 -1.62 -4.00 -15.71
N ALA A 254 -2.60 -4.78 -16.17
CA ALA A 254 -3.48 -4.38 -17.27
C ALA A 254 -4.28 -3.11 -16.92
N CYS A 255 -4.79 -3.01 -15.68
CA CYS A 255 -5.48 -1.81 -15.20
C CYS A 255 -4.60 -0.55 -15.29
N GLN A 256 -3.32 -0.68 -14.92
CA GLN A 256 -2.36 0.42 -15.05
C GLN A 256 -2.12 0.81 -16.51
N GLY A 257 -1.99 -0.17 -17.40
CA GLY A 257 -1.85 0.08 -18.84
C GLY A 257 -3.05 0.80 -19.43
N LYS A 258 -4.27 0.32 -19.16
CA LYS A 258 -5.53 0.95 -19.59
C LYS A 258 -5.69 2.37 -19.07
N ALA A 259 -5.37 2.60 -17.78
CA ALA A 259 -5.43 3.92 -17.18
C ALA A 259 -4.42 4.87 -17.84
N LEU A 260 -3.18 4.43 -18.05
CA LEU A 260 -2.15 5.24 -18.72
C LEU A 260 -2.56 5.58 -20.16
N LEU A 261 -3.05 4.62 -20.93
CA LEU A 261 -3.53 4.85 -22.30
C LEU A 261 -4.62 5.92 -22.30
N ARG A 262 -5.62 5.81 -21.43
CA ARG A 262 -6.69 6.80 -21.37
C ARG A 262 -6.20 8.21 -20.99
N LEU A 263 -5.22 8.31 -20.10
CA LEU A 263 -4.59 9.60 -19.77
C LEU A 263 -3.86 10.19 -20.98
N LEU A 264 -3.10 9.37 -21.71
CA LEU A 264 -2.37 9.80 -22.90
C LEU A 264 -3.29 10.17 -24.06
N ASP A 265 -4.42 9.49 -24.22
CA ASP A 265 -5.45 9.85 -25.20
C ASP A 265 -5.98 11.27 -24.92
N VAL A 266 -6.29 11.57 -23.65
CA VAL A 266 -6.79 12.90 -23.24
C VAL A 266 -5.74 14.00 -23.42
N ILE A 267 -4.46 13.67 -23.20
CA ILE A 267 -3.33 14.57 -23.50
C ILE A 267 -3.22 14.82 -25.01
N THR A 268 -3.49 13.80 -25.83
CA THR A 268 -3.38 13.91 -27.30
C THR A 268 -4.55 14.71 -27.89
N ASP A 269 -5.75 14.59 -27.33
CA ASP A 269 -6.96 15.32 -27.77
C ASP A 269 -6.84 16.85 -27.57
N LYS A 270 -5.98 17.31 -26.65
CA LYS A 270 -5.77 18.74 -26.30
C LYS A 270 -7.04 19.51 -25.91
N ASP A 271 -8.10 18.82 -25.48
CA ASP A 271 -9.33 19.44 -24.97
C ASP A 271 -9.13 19.93 -23.53
N LEU A 272 -9.10 21.25 -23.34
CA LEU A 272 -8.84 21.90 -22.04
C LEU A 272 -9.97 21.68 -21.02
N ASN A 273 -11.16 21.26 -21.46
CA ASN A 273 -12.33 21.07 -20.60
C ASN A 273 -12.57 19.59 -20.23
N VAL A 274 -11.49 18.86 -19.87
CA VAL A 274 -11.56 17.44 -19.51
C VAL A 274 -10.99 17.15 -18.13
N THR A 275 -11.77 16.52 -17.27
CA THR A 275 -11.30 15.96 -15.99
C THR A 275 -11.20 14.45 -16.10
N CYS A 276 -10.03 13.89 -15.80
CA CYS A 276 -9.88 12.45 -15.57
C CYS A 276 -9.77 12.19 -14.08
N SER A 277 -10.58 11.29 -13.53
CA SER A 277 -10.49 10.87 -12.13
C SER A 277 -10.10 9.41 -12.04
N ILE A 278 -8.99 9.13 -11.36
CA ILE A 278 -8.50 7.80 -11.02
C ILE A 278 -8.84 7.52 -9.57
N THR A 279 -9.65 6.49 -9.36
CA THR A 279 -10.02 6.00 -8.04
C THR A 279 -9.41 4.62 -7.84
N ALA A 280 -8.63 4.45 -6.78
CA ALA A 280 -8.03 3.14 -6.50
C ALA A 280 -7.73 2.99 -5.02
N ALA A 281 -7.58 1.75 -4.58
CA ALA A 281 -7.00 1.48 -3.28
C ALA A 281 -5.51 1.86 -3.23
N ARG A 282 -4.94 1.79 -2.03
CA ARG A 282 -3.50 1.97 -1.81
C ARG A 282 -2.74 0.80 -2.46
N GLY A 283 -1.51 1.05 -2.92
CA GLY A 283 -0.67 0.00 -3.51
C GLY A 283 -1.09 -0.48 -4.91
N ARG A 284 -2.02 0.20 -5.59
CA ARG A 284 -2.45 -0.11 -6.97
C ARG A 284 -1.67 0.64 -8.06
N GLY A 285 -0.72 1.50 -7.69
CA GLY A 285 0.16 2.19 -8.63
C GLY A 285 -0.37 3.52 -9.20
N LYS A 286 -1.33 4.20 -8.54
CA LYS A 286 -1.88 5.49 -8.98
C LYS A 286 -0.80 6.54 -9.32
N SER A 287 0.05 6.88 -8.35
CA SER A 287 1.10 7.89 -8.51
C SER A 287 2.15 7.49 -9.57
N ALA A 288 2.36 6.18 -9.76
CA ALA A 288 3.22 5.66 -10.83
C ALA A 288 2.61 5.88 -12.23
N SER A 289 1.31 5.60 -12.39
CA SER A 289 0.58 5.86 -13.65
C SER A 289 0.55 7.35 -13.98
N LEU A 290 0.31 8.21 -12.98
CA LEU A 290 0.33 9.66 -13.14
C LEU A 290 1.74 10.15 -13.53
N GLY A 291 2.79 9.66 -12.87
CA GLY A 291 4.17 10.02 -13.21
C GLY A 291 4.55 9.65 -14.65
N LEU A 292 4.17 8.45 -15.11
CA LEU A 292 4.35 8.04 -16.50
C LEU A 292 3.54 8.89 -17.48
N ALA A 293 2.30 9.25 -17.12
CA ALA A 293 1.47 10.13 -17.94
C ALA A 293 2.05 11.54 -18.05
N LEU A 294 2.63 12.07 -16.98
CA LEU A 294 3.32 13.38 -16.98
C LEU A 294 4.57 13.36 -17.85
N ALA A 295 5.36 12.29 -17.81
CA ALA A 295 6.48 12.12 -18.73
C ALA A 295 5.99 12.10 -20.19
N GLY A 296 4.88 11.40 -20.46
CA GLY A 296 4.22 11.44 -21.78
C GLY A 296 3.73 12.82 -22.17
N ALA A 297 3.13 13.60 -21.25
CA ALA A 297 2.67 14.96 -21.50
C ALA A 297 3.82 15.89 -21.91
N VAL A 298 4.98 15.78 -21.25
CA VAL A 298 6.20 16.50 -21.65
C VAL A 298 6.61 16.11 -23.08
N ALA A 299 6.60 14.81 -23.41
CA ALA A 299 6.91 14.36 -24.76
C ALA A 299 5.89 14.80 -25.84
N PHE A 300 4.65 15.11 -25.46
CA PHE A 300 3.62 15.68 -26.36
C PHE A 300 3.67 17.23 -26.44
N GLY A 301 4.64 17.88 -25.80
CA GLY A 301 4.90 19.31 -25.92
C GLY A 301 4.20 20.22 -24.89
N TYR A 302 3.68 19.66 -23.79
CA TYR A 302 3.09 20.47 -22.71
C TYR A 302 4.18 21.24 -21.97
N SER A 303 4.02 22.57 -21.82
CA SER A 303 5.03 23.46 -21.25
C SER A 303 4.90 23.60 -19.74
N ASN A 304 3.69 23.90 -19.26
CA ASN A 304 3.44 24.24 -17.87
C ASN A 304 2.56 23.20 -17.20
N ILE A 305 3.21 22.25 -16.53
CA ILE A 305 2.58 21.16 -15.81
C ILE A 305 2.66 21.44 -14.30
N PHE A 306 1.52 21.40 -13.64
CA PHE A 306 1.43 21.60 -12.20
C PHE A 306 1.01 20.32 -11.50
N VAL A 307 1.65 20.04 -10.37
CA VAL A 307 1.30 18.91 -9.50
C VAL A 307 0.95 19.46 -8.13
N THR A 308 -0.12 18.96 -7.53
CA THR A 308 -0.53 19.34 -6.18
C THR A 308 -0.86 18.10 -5.35
N SER A 309 -0.56 18.22 -4.06
CA SER A 309 -0.77 17.22 -3.02
C SER A 309 -0.80 17.93 -1.67
N PRO A 310 -1.39 17.31 -0.63
CA PRO A 310 -1.40 17.89 0.73
C PRO A 310 -0.01 18.18 1.28
N SER A 311 0.97 17.32 0.94
CA SER A 311 2.38 17.49 1.30
C SER A 311 3.29 17.06 0.14
N PRO A 312 4.46 17.70 -0.05
CA PRO A 312 5.37 17.36 -1.14
C PRO A 312 6.03 15.98 -0.98
N GLU A 313 6.09 15.44 0.24
CA GLU A 313 6.64 14.09 0.50
C GLU A 313 5.87 12.99 -0.23
N ASN A 314 4.55 13.14 -0.36
CA ASN A 314 3.69 12.17 -1.06
C ASN A 314 4.05 12.03 -2.55
N LEU A 315 4.63 13.09 -3.15
CA LEU A 315 4.96 13.14 -4.57
C LEU A 315 6.29 12.49 -4.93
N ARG A 316 7.06 12.00 -3.94
CA ARG A 316 8.34 11.32 -4.20
C ARG A 316 8.20 10.20 -5.22
N THR A 317 7.15 9.38 -5.07
CA THR A 317 6.90 8.27 -5.99
C THR A 317 6.47 8.75 -7.37
N LEU A 318 5.64 9.81 -7.45
CA LEU A 318 5.23 10.40 -8.72
C LEU A 318 6.44 10.90 -9.51
N PHE A 319 7.32 11.69 -8.88
CA PHE A 319 8.53 12.20 -9.54
C PHE A 319 9.52 11.09 -9.90
N GLU A 320 9.63 10.04 -9.08
CA GLU A 320 10.42 8.86 -9.43
C GLU A 320 9.96 8.19 -10.72
N PHE A 321 8.65 8.12 -10.96
CA PHE A 321 8.10 7.57 -12.19
C PHE A 321 8.15 8.54 -13.38
N VAL A 322 8.16 9.86 -13.14
CA VAL A 322 8.50 10.84 -14.19
C VAL A 322 9.93 10.59 -14.70
N MET A 323 10.90 10.45 -13.79
CA MET A 323 12.30 10.16 -14.14
C MET A 323 12.43 8.82 -14.88
N LYS A 324 11.77 7.76 -14.39
CA LYS A 324 11.76 6.47 -15.11
C LYS A 324 11.12 6.55 -16.49
N GLY A 325 10.14 7.43 -16.69
CA GLY A 325 9.55 7.71 -18.00
C GLY A 325 10.53 8.45 -18.92
N PHE A 326 11.23 9.44 -18.39
CA PHE A 326 12.31 10.14 -19.09
C PHE A 326 13.43 9.18 -19.52
N ASP A 327 13.88 8.28 -18.64
CA ASP A 327 14.87 7.25 -18.95
C ASP A 327 14.43 6.37 -20.13
N THR A 328 13.15 5.96 -20.17
CA THR A 328 12.62 5.14 -21.27
C THR A 328 12.52 5.86 -22.61
N MET A 329 12.38 7.18 -22.57
CA MET A 329 12.33 8.03 -23.75
C MET A 329 13.73 8.56 -24.12
N GLY A 330 14.76 8.15 -23.38
CA GLY A 330 16.15 8.50 -23.63
C GLY A 330 16.51 9.95 -23.28
N TYR A 331 15.82 10.56 -22.32
CA TYR A 331 16.22 11.85 -21.74
C TYR A 331 17.35 11.62 -20.73
N GLN A 332 18.33 12.52 -20.68
CA GLN A 332 19.47 12.44 -19.77
C GLN A 332 19.43 13.54 -18.70
N GLU A 333 19.71 13.16 -17.45
CA GLU A 333 19.84 14.10 -16.33
C GLU A 333 21.00 15.08 -16.56
N HIS A 334 20.82 16.34 -16.19
CA HIS A 334 21.75 17.47 -16.36
C HIS A 334 22.02 17.91 -17.81
N ILE A 335 21.54 17.18 -18.80
CA ILE A 335 21.61 17.58 -20.21
C ILE A 335 20.22 18.03 -20.68
N ASP A 336 19.26 17.12 -20.61
CA ASP A 336 17.90 17.39 -21.08
C ASP A 336 16.99 17.93 -19.98
N TYR A 337 17.26 17.58 -18.72
CA TYR A 337 16.47 18.05 -17.58
C TYR A 337 17.30 18.27 -16.30
N GLU A 338 16.79 19.14 -15.44
CA GLU A 338 17.37 19.48 -14.15
C GLU A 338 16.33 19.34 -13.03
N LEU A 339 16.77 18.79 -11.89
CA LEU A 339 15.94 18.56 -10.71
C LEU A 339 16.24 19.61 -9.63
N ILE A 340 15.21 20.32 -9.18
CA ILE A 340 15.31 21.32 -8.11
C ILE A 340 14.62 20.78 -6.85
N GLN A 341 15.41 20.65 -5.79
CA GLN A 341 14.95 20.25 -4.46
C GLN A 341 14.54 21.47 -3.63
N SER A 342 13.63 21.26 -2.68
CA SER A 342 13.24 22.30 -1.74
C SER A 342 14.40 22.69 -0.82
N THR A 343 14.53 23.99 -0.57
CA THR A 343 15.41 24.55 0.45
C THR A 343 14.81 24.49 1.86
N ASN A 344 13.49 24.27 1.99
CA ASN A 344 12.81 24.29 3.29
C ASN A 344 13.10 23.00 4.08
N PRO A 345 13.51 23.11 5.36
CA PRO A 345 13.81 21.95 6.19
C PRO A 345 12.56 21.09 6.49
N GLU A 346 11.37 21.70 6.55
CA GLU A 346 10.09 21.00 6.75
C GLU A 346 9.76 20.01 5.62
N PHE A 347 10.30 20.23 4.42
CA PHE A 347 10.03 19.40 3.26
C PHE A 347 11.12 18.35 3.00
N GLN A 348 12.05 18.14 3.93
CA GLN A 348 13.07 17.07 3.87
C GLN A 348 13.78 16.92 2.50
N LYS A 349 14.15 18.03 1.84
CA LYS A 349 14.72 18.04 0.48
C LYS A 349 13.84 17.37 -0.58
N ALA A 350 12.52 17.44 -0.44
CA ALA A 350 11.58 16.96 -1.45
C ALA A 350 11.81 17.66 -2.78
N LEU A 351 11.56 16.93 -3.87
CA LEU A 351 11.66 17.46 -5.21
C LEU A 351 10.46 18.37 -5.48
N VAL A 352 10.72 19.62 -5.82
CA VAL A 352 9.67 20.64 -6.02
C VAL A 352 9.47 20.94 -7.49
N ARG A 353 10.54 20.91 -8.29
CA ARG A 353 10.48 21.32 -9.69
C ARG A 353 11.44 20.52 -10.56
N VAL A 354 10.97 20.19 -11.76
CA VAL A 354 11.75 19.60 -12.85
C VAL A 354 11.69 20.55 -14.03
N ASN A 355 12.84 21.02 -14.49
CA ASN A 355 12.95 21.82 -15.71
C ASN A 355 13.47 20.91 -16.83
N VAL A 356 12.83 20.94 -18.00
CA VAL A 356 13.23 20.20 -19.19
C VAL A 356 13.56 21.20 -20.30
N PHE A 357 14.64 20.95 -21.04
CA PHE A 357 15.23 21.87 -22.01
C PHE A 357 15.38 21.30 -23.43
N ARG A 358 15.00 20.04 -23.67
CA ARG A 358 15.35 19.30 -24.90
C ARG A 358 14.82 19.94 -26.20
N GLU A 359 13.54 20.26 -26.27
CA GLU A 359 12.92 20.91 -27.45
C GLU A 359 12.60 22.38 -27.16
N HIS A 360 11.85 22.60 -26.09
CA HIS A 360 11.56 23.92 -25.53
C HIS A 360 11.59 23.85 -24.01
N ARG A 361 11.51 25.01 -23.35
CA ARG A 361 11.44 25.07 -21.90
C ARG A 361 10.10 24.50 -21.42
N GLN A 362 10.17 23.39 -20.70
CA GLN A 362 9.03 22.76 -20.05
C GLN A 362 9.31 22.64 -18.57
N THR A 363 8.28 22.74 -17.75
CA THR A 363 8.41 22.75 -16.30
C THR A 363 7.30 21.92 -15.66
N ILE A 364 7.71 20.99 -14.79
CA ILE A 364 6.81 20.28 -13.88
C ILE A 364 7.08 20.85 -12.50
N GLN A 365 6.08 21.47 -11.88
CA GLN A 365 6.26 22.12 -10.58
C GLN A 365 5.17 21.78 -9.58
N TYR A 366 5.59 21.58 -8.33
CA TYR A 366 4.71 21.41 -7.20
C TYR A 366 4.09 22.76 -6.79
N ILE A 367 2.78 22.74 -6.56
CA ILE A 367 2.03 23.86 -5.97
C ILE A 367 1.23 23.37 -4.78
N HIS A 368 1.25 24.16 -3.71
CA HIS A 368 0.41 23.93 -2.54
C HIS A 368 -1.08 24.17 -2.90
N PRO A 369 -2.03 23.33 -2.46
CA PRO A 369 -3.45 23.44 -2.83
C PRO A 369 -4.11 24.81 -2.58
N SER A 370 -3.60 25.59 -1.62
CA SER A 370 -4.09 26.94 -1.32
C SER A 370 -3.71 28.00 -2.38
N ASP A 371 -2.70 27.74 -3.20
CA ASP A 371 -2.17 28.70 -4.16
C ASP A 371 -2.80 28.55 -5.56
N ALA A 372 -4.13 28.35 -5.62
CA ALA A 372 -4.84 28.12 -6.88
C ALA A 372 -4.68 29.26 -7.90
N ALA A 373 -4.43 30.50 -7.44
CA ALA A 373 -4.22 31.66 -8.30
C ALA A 373 -3.01 31.52 -9.26
N LYS A 374 -1.99 30.74 -8.89
CA LYS A 374 -0.79 30.51 -9.72
C LYS A 374 -1.06 29.58 -10.90
N LEU A 375 -2.23 28.92 -10.95
CA LEU A 375 -2.62 27.97 -11.99
C LEU A 375 -3.18 28.63 -13.25
N GLY A 376 -3.26 29.97 -13.31
CA GLY A 376 -3.76 30.66 -14.50
C GLY A 376 -2.98 30.39 -15.79
N GLN A 377 -1.72 29.97 -15.68
CA GLN A 377 -0.85 29.60 -16.81
C GLN A 377 -0.67 28.08 -16.98
N ALA A 378 -1.43 27.27 -16.23
CA ALA A 378 -1.37 25.82 -16.32
C ALA A 378 -1.97 25.31 -17.62
N GLU A 379 -1.37 24.30 -18.22
CA GLU A 379 -1.96 23.53 -19.32
C GLU A 379 -2.50 22.19 -18.82
N LEU A 380 -1.81 21.61 -17.82
CA LEU A 380 -2.16 20.36 -17.16
C LEU A 380 -1.95 20.47 -15.65
N LEU A 381 -2.99 20.14 -14.89
CA LEU A 381 -2.95 20.02 -13.44
C LEU A 381 -3.13 18.56 -13.02
N VAL A 382 -2.24 18.07 -12.16
CA VAL A 382 -2.38 16.77 -11.49
C VAL A 382 -2.58 16.98 -10.00
N VAL A 383 -3.68 16.45 -9.47
CA VAL A 383 -4.01 16.46 -8.04
C VAL A 383 -3.88 15.04 -7.51
N ASP A 384 -2.81 14.75 -6.78
CA ASP A 384 -2.63 13.46 -6.09
C ASP A 384 -3.20 13.52 -4.66
N GLU A 385 -3.82 12.43 -4.21
CA GLU A 385 -4.57 12.34 -2.95
C GLU A 385 -5.63 13.45 -2.76
N ALA A 386 -6.44 13.70 -3.80
CA ALA A 386 -7.48 14.73 -3.78
C ALA A 386 -8.51 14.55 -2.64
N ALA A 387 -8.70 13.32 -2.15
CA ALA A 387 -9.60 13.03 -1.03
C ALA A 387 -9.14 13.61 0.32
N ALA A 388 -7.85 13.94 0.46
CA ALA A 388 -7.29 14.57 1.65
C ALA A 388 -7.38 16.11 1.60
N ILE A 389 -7.72 16.69 0.45
CA ILE A 389 -7.84 18.13 0.26
C ILE A 389 -9.31 18.55 0.51
N PRO A 390 -9.57 19.64 1.27
CA PRO A 390 -10.91 20.17 1.45
C PRO A 390 -11.63 20.46 0.13
N LEU A 391 -12.91 20.07 0.04
CA LEU A 391 -13.72 20.21 -1.18
C LEU A 391 -13.75 21.63 -1.78
N PRO A 392 -13.81 22.73 -1.00
CA PRO A 392 -13.77 24.09 -1.55
C PRO A 392 -12.48 24.38 -2.32
N LEU A 393 -11.33 23.98 -1.79
CA LEU A 393 -10.03 24.15 -2.45
C LEU A 393 -9.95 23.29 -3.72
N VAL A 394 -10.40 22.04 -3.65
CA VAL A 394 -10.43 21.16 -4.82
C VAL A 394 -11.29 21.74 -5.95
N LYS A 395 -12.40 22.41 -5.62
CA LYS A 395 -13.23 23.11 -6.60
C LYS A 395 -12.46 24.25 -7.28
N GLU A 396 -11.83 25.12 -6.50
CA GLU A 396 -11.01 26.22 -7.04
C GLU A 396 -9.89 25.70 -7.96
N LEU A 397 -9.31 24.55 -7.65
CA LEU A 397 -8.29 23.89 -8.45
C LEU A 397 -8.83 23.23 -9.74
N ILE A 398 -10.09 22.78 -9.78
CA ILE A 398 -10.63 22.04 -10.95
C ILE A 398 -11.26 22.99 -11.99
N PHE A 399 -11.80 24.13 -11.58
CA PHE A 399 -12.61 24.99 -12.46
C PHE A 399 -11.80 25.87 -13.44
N GLY A 400 -10.49 25.66 -13.58
CA GLY A 400 -9.67 26.38 -14.56
C GLY A 400 -9.74 25.82 -16.00
N PRO A 401 -9.31 26.62 -17.01
CA PRO A 401 -9.31 26.25 -18.43
C PRO A 401 -8.08 25.40 -18.82
N TYR A 402 -7.86 24.29 -18.12
CA TYR A 402 -6.73 23.37 -18.33
C TYR A 402 -7.15 21.93 -18.07
N ILE A 403 -6.40 20.95 -18.56
CA ILE A 403 -6.68 19.52 -18.30
C ILE A 403 -6.43 19.21 -16.83
N VAL A 404 -7.30 18.40 -16.21
CA VAL A 404 -7.18 18.06 -14.78
C VAL A 404 -7.16 16.54 -14.59
N PHE A 405 -6.12 16.01 -13.97
CA PHE A 405 -6.04 14.63 -13.51
C PHE A 405 -6.18 14.59 -12.00
N LEU A 406 -7.24 13.92 -11.53
CA LEU A 406 -7.51 13.70 -10.11
C LEU A 406 -7.15 12.27 -9.76
N ALA A 407 -6.34 12.06 -8.74
CA ALA A 407 -6.14 10.76 -8.13
C ALA A 407 -6.67 10.76 -6.70
N SER A 408 -7.40 9.71 -6.34
CA SER A 408 -8.01 9.57 -5.02
C SER A 408 -7.84 8.16 -4.49
N THR A 409 -7.36 8.04 -3.25
CA THR A 409 -7.30 6.77 -2.54
C THR A 409 -8.65 6.43 -1.91
N ILE A 410 -9.19 5.26 -2.28
CA ILE A 410 -10.38 4.65 -1.67
C ILE A 410 -9.98 3.46 -0.80
N ASN A 411 -10.77 3.12 0.22
CA ASN A 411 -10.62 1.88 1.03
C ASN A 411 -9.23 1.64 1.63
N GLY A 412 -8.53 2.71 2.04
CA GLY A 412 -7.24 2.63 2.75
C GLY A 412 -7.33 3.14 4.18
N TYR A 413 -6.37 2.76 5.03
CA TYR A 413 -6.32 3.18 6.43
C TYR A 413 -6.13 4.71 6.62
N GLU A 414 -5.70 5.43 5.58
CA GLU A 414 -5.63 6.91 5.50
C GLU A 414 -6.79 7.53 4.69
N GLY A 415 -7.71 6.71 4.17
CA GLY A 415 -8.79 7.12 3.26
C GLY A 415 -9.99 7.76 3.96
N THR A 416 -9.77 8.79 4.77
CA THR A 416 -10.83 9.51 5.51
C THR A 416 -11.80 10.29 4.60
N GLY A 417 -11.49 10.42 3.31
CA GLY A 417 -12.23 11.26 2.36
C GLY A 417 -13.16 10.55 1.37
N ARG A 418 -13.52 9.27 1.56
CA ARG A 418 -14.36 8.52 0.58
C ARG A 418 -15.73 9.17 0.32
N SER A 419 -16.42 9.63 1.35
CA SER A 419 -17.70 10.31 1.20
C SER A 419 -17.53 11.65 0.46
N LEU A 420 -16.41 12.33 0.69
CA LEU A 420 -16.04 13.57 0.01
C LEU A 420 -15.72 13.34 -1.47
N SER A 421 -14.95 12.29 -1.79
CA SER A 421 -14.62 11.93 -3.18
C SER A 421 -15.85 11.50 -3.95
N LEU A 422 -16.76 10.75 -3.34
CA LEU A 422 -18.04 10.38 -3.97
C LEU A 422 -18.93 11.60 -4.20
N LYS A 423 -19.01 12.53 -3.24
CA LYS A 423 -19.76 13.79 -3.41
C LYS A 423 -19.15 14.65 -4.53
N LEU A 424 -17.83 14.75 -4.59
CA LEU A 424 -17.12 15.47 -5.65
C LEU A 424 -17.40 14.86 -7.03
N LEU A 425 -17.25 13.54 -7.16
CA LEU A 425 -17.55 12.83 -8.41
C LEU A 425 -19.02 12.99 -8.80
N GLN A 426 -19.95 12.88 -7.85
CA GLN A 426 -21.37 13.10 -8.13
C GLN A 426 -21.65 14.52 -8.62
N GLN A 427 -21.01 15.54 -8.03
CA GLN A 427 -21.13 16.93 -8.50
C GLN A 427 -20.53 17.11 -9.89
N LEU A 428 -19.36 16.53 -10.17
CA LEU A 428 -18.73 16.57 -11.48
C LEU A 428 -19.58 15.84 -12.55
N ARG A 429 -20.20 14.70 -12.19
CA ARG A 429 -21.16 13.98 -13.07
C ARG A 429 -22.38 14.84 -13.39
N GLN A 430 -22.96 15.52 -12.40
CA GLN A 430 -24.10 16.42 -12.60
C GLN A 430 -23.75 17.60 -13.51
N GLN A 431 -22.54 18.15 -13.38
CA GLN A 431 -22.02 19.20 -14.25
C GLN A 431 -21.77 18.72 -15.68
N ALA A 432 -21.17 17.53 -15.83
CA ALA A 432 -20.94 16.90 -17.13
C ALA A 432 -22.27 16.56 -17.84
N ALA A 433 -23.31 16.18 -17.09
CA ALA A 433 -24.64 15.86 -17.61
C ALA A 433 -25.52 17.10 -17.90
N GLY A 434 -25.07 18.31 -17.55
CA GLY A 434 -25.83 19.55 -17.78
C GLY A 434 -27.09 19.73 -16.91
N SER A 435 -27.24 18.96 -15.82
CA SER A 435 -28.48 18.89 -15.02
C SER A 435 -28.59 19.92 -13.88
N ILE A 436 -27.76 20.97 -13.86
CA ILE A 436 -27.86 22.02 -12.82
C ILE A 436 -28.86 23.10 -13.27
N LYS A 437 -30.12 22.96 -12.83
CA LYS A 437 -31.09 24.06 -12.69
C LYS A 437 -30.95 24.65 -11.27
N GLY A 438 -30.07 25.63 -11.09
CA GLY A 438 -29.87 26.29 -9.79
C GLY A 438 -28.87 27.44 -9.88
N GLU A 439 -29.27 28.60 -9.38
CA GLU A 439 -28.74 29.94 -9.68
C GLU A 439 -27.25 30.17 -9.34
N LYS A 440 -26.59 31.00 -10.20
CA LYS A 440 -25.25 31.62 -10.06
C LYS A 440 -23.98 30.84 -10.46
N LEU A 441 -24.02 29.88 -11.40
CA LEU A 441 -22.80 29.39 -12.10
C LEU A 441 -22.96 29.34 -13.63
N ALA A 442 -23.42 30.44 -14.21
CA ALA A 442 -23.79 30.55 -15.62
C ALA A 442 -22.62 30.88 -16.59
N SER A 443 -21.45 30.22 -16.49
CA SER A 443 -20.39 30.46 -17.50
C SER A 443 -19.49 29.28 -17.88
N SER A 444 -19.47 28.16 -17.14
CA SER A 444 -18.64 27.02 -17.52
C SER A 444 -19.43 26.01 -18.35
N LYS A 445 -19.10 25.89 -19.65
CA LYS A 445 -19.50 24.74 -20.50
C LYS A 445 -19.21 23.44 -19.74
N GLY A 446 -20.14 22.48 -19.78
CA GLY A 446 -20.02 21.20 -19.07
C GLY A 446 -18.69 20.51 -19.37
N ARG A 447 -17.89 20.30 -18.32
CA ARG A 447 -16.57 19.68 -18.39
C ARG A 447 -16.74 18.16 -18.57
N LYS A 448 -16.04 17.54 -19.53
CA LYS A 448 -16.12 16.08 -19.74
C LYS A 448 -15.42 15.37 -18.59
N LEU A 449 -16.07 14.35 -18.03
CA LEU A 449 -15.52 13.54 -16.94
C LEU A 449 -15.20 12.13 -17.43
N HIS A 450 -13.96 11.69 -17.26
CA HIS A 450 -13.55 10.31 -17.46
C HIS A 450 -13.19 9.68 -16.12
N GLU A 451 -13.92 8.63 -15.74
CA GLU A 451 -13.68 7.92 -14.49
C GLU A 451 -12.96 6.61 -14.76
N LEU A 452 -11.88 6.39 -14.02
CA LEU A 452 -11.02 5.22 -14.11
C LEU A 452 -10.90 4.60 -12.72
N THR A 453 -11.11 3.29 -12.63
CA THR A 453 -10.91 2.52 -11.41
C THR A 453 -9.69 1.61 -11.56
N MET A 454 -8.84 1.55 -10.52
CA MET A 454 -7.75 0.56 -10.49
C MET A 454 -7.94 -0.38 -9.29
N GLU A 455 -8.16 -1.65 -9.61
CA GLU A 455 -8.42 -2.69 -8.60
C GLU A 455 -7.22 -3.61 -8.41
N GLU A 456 -6.41 -3.86 -9.45
CA GLU A 456 -5.28 -4.79 -9.37
C GLU A 456 -4.06 -4.19 -8.66
N SER A 457 -3.45 -4.95 -7.74
CA SER A 457 -2.25 -4.53 -7.00
C SER A 457 -1.01 -4.70 -7.86
N ILE A 458 -0.06 -3.77 -7.72
CA ILE A 458 1.24 -3.88 -8.39
C ILE A 458 2.25 -4.73 -7.60
N ARG A 459 1.92 -5.09 -6.35
CA ARG A 459 2.80 -5.81 -5.42
C ARG A 459 2.50 -7.30 -5.34
N TYR A 460 1.22 -7.68 -5.37
CA TYR A 460 0.76 -9.06 -5.21
C TYR A 460 -0.39 -9.34 -6.19
N LYS A 461 -0.62 -10.61 -6.49
CA LYS A 461 -1.66 -11.03 -7.45
C LYS A 461 -3.07 -10.87 -6.86
N PRO A 462 -4.10 -10.72 -7.72
CA PRO A 462 -5.49 -10.66 -7.27
C PRO A 462 -5.91 -11.95 -6.55
N GLY A 463 -6.77 -11.82 -5.55
CA GLY A 463 -7.24 -12.97 -4.76
C GLY A 463 -6.36 -13.31 -3.55
N ASP A 464 -5.44 -12.43 -3.17
CA ASP A 464 -4.61 -12.60 -1.97
C ASP A 464 -5.48 -12.64 -0.69
N GLU A 465 -5.45 -13.76 0.03
CA GLU A 465 -6.29 -13.99 1.21
C GLU A 465 -5.89 -13.08 2.38
N ILE A 466 -4.60 -12.73 2.49
CA ILE A 466 -4.10 -11.82 3.52
C ILE A 466 -4.64 -10.41 3.31
N GLU A 467 -4.75 -9.95 2.06
CA GLU A 467 -5.41 -8.67 1.77
C GLU A 467 -6.86 -8.68 2.22
N GLN A 468 -7.60 -9.73 1.84
CA GLN A 468 -9.02 -9.85 2.17
C GLN A 468 -9.24 -9.92 3.68
N TRP A 469 -8.40 -10.70 4.38
CA TRP A 469 -8.39 -10.78 5.83
C TRP A 469 -8.11 -9.41 6.47
N LEU A 470 -7.07 -8.71 6.04
CA LEU A 470 -6.73 -7.39 6.57
C LEU A 470 -7.87 -6.39 6.36
N ASN A 471 -8.46 -6.35 5.16
CA ASN A 471 -9.59 -5.48 4.85
C ASN A 471 -10.84 -5.80 5.68
N ARG A 472 -11.06 -7.08 6.02
CA ARG A 472 -12.16 -7.54 6.88
C ARG A 472 -11.93 -7.13 8.34
N VAL A 473 -10.75 -7.43 8.88
CA VAL A 473 -10.38 -7.09 10.26
C VAL A 473 -10.43 -5.58 10.49
N LEU A 474 -10.00 -4.79 9.51
CA LEU A 474 -9.99 -3.33 9.58
C LEU A 474 -11.27 -2.66 9.07
N CYS A 475 -12.25 -3.44 8.60
CA CYS A 475 -13.52 -2.96 8.05
C CYS A 475 -13.38 -1.90 6.94
N LEU A 476 -12.31 -1.98 6.12
CA LEU A 476 -12.01 -0.99 5.07
C LEU A 476 -12.97 -1.09 3.86
N ASN A 477 -13.70 -2.20 3.75
CA ASN A 477 -14.63 -2.50 2.66
C ASN A 477 -16.05 -1.95 2.88
N ALA A 478 -16.30 -1.16 3.93
CA ALA A 478 -17.63 -0.78 4.40
C ALA A 478 -18.57 -0.14 3.35
N GLY A 479 -18.05 0.45 2.27
CA GLY A 479 -18.89 1.05 1.22
C GLY A 479 -19.14 0.19 -0.02
N ASN A 480 -18.72 -1.08 -0.06
CA ASN A 480 -19.11 -1.99 -1.16
C ASN A 480 -20.53 -2.56 -0.95
N ILE A 481 -21.14 -2.26 0.20
CA ILE A 481 -22.50 -2.65 0.54
C ILE A 481 -23.44 -1.65 -0.15
N SER A 482 -23.74 -1.91 -1.41
CA SER A 482 -24.92 -1.36 -2.07
C SER A 482 -26.10 -2.27 -1.72
N THR A 483 -26.51 -2.31 -0.46
CA THR A 483 -27.87 -2.75 -0.14
C THR A 483 -28.79 -1.72 -0.77
N ARG A 484 -29.27 -2.02 -1.98
CA ARG A 484 -30.33 -1.23 -2.60
C ARG A 484 -31.52 -1.37 -1.68
N LEU A 485 -31.78 -0.31 -0.91
CA LEU A 485 -33.00 -0.20 -0.12
C LEU A 485 -34.16 -0.36 -1.10
N SER A 486 -34.91 -1.45 -0.97
CA SER A 486 -36.05 -1.77 -1.83
C SER A 486 -37.22 -0.81 -1.61
N CYS A 487 -37.28 -0.20 -0.42
CA CYS A 487 -38.18 0.86 -0.02
C CYS A 487 -37.37 1.97 0.68
N GLY A 488 -37.90 3.20 0.72
CA GLY A 488 -37.31 4.27 1.53
C GLY A 488 -37.20 3.87 3.01
N THR A 489 -36.31 4.54 3.75
CA THR A 489 -36.21 4.34 5.20
C THR A 489 -37.46 4.87 5.91
N PRO A 490 -37.90 4.24 7.02
CA PRO A 490 -39.04 4.72 7.80
C PRO A 490 -38.80 6.14 8.36
N PRO A 491 -39.88 6.87 8.73
CA PRO A 491 -39.75 8.19 9.31
C PRO A 491 -39.00 8.13 10.66
N PRO A 492 -38.21 9.17 11.02
CA PRO A 492 -37.43 9.17 12.26
C PRO A 492 -38.25 8.96 13.54
N SER A 493 -39.55 9.23 13.51
CA SER A 493 -40.47 9.01 14.63
C SER A 493 -40.68 7.53 14.97
N GLU A 494 -40.46 6.62 14.02
CA GLU A 494 -40.58 5.17 14.18
C GLU A 494 -39.22 4.51 14.49
N CYS A 495 -38.14 5.28 14.57
CA CYS A 495 -36.79 4.78 14.78
C CYS A 495 -36.42 4.80 16.27
N GLU A 496 -36.05 3.64 16.80
CA GLU A 496 -35.52 3.50 18.16
C GLU A 496 -34.00 3.37 18.17
N LEU A 497 -33.37 3.87 19.23
CA LEU A 497 -31.93 3.72 19.46
C LEU A 497 -31.68 2.58 20.45
N TYR A 498 -30.83 1.64 20.04
CA TYR A 498 -30.42 0.51 20.88
C TYR A 498 -28.98 0.69 21.36
N ILE A 499 -28.75 0.37 22.64
CA ILE A 499 -27.39 0.30 23.20
C ILE A 499 -26.74 -1.00 22.73
N VAL A 500 -25.64 -0.87 22.01
CA VAL A 500 -24.88 -2.03 21.51
C VAL A 500 -23.86 -2.48 22.55
N ASN A 501 -23.92 -3.77 22.92
CA ASN A 501 -22.89 -4.39 23.74
C ASN A 501 -21.60 -4.55 22.91
N ARG A 502 -20.56 -3.80 23.29
CA ARG A 502 -19.27 -3.79 22.59
C ARG A 502 -18.56 -5.16 22.65
N ASP A 503 -18.66 -5.88 23.75
CA ASP A 503 -17.99 -7.19 23.89
C ASP A 503 -18.62 -8.21 22.93
N ALA A 504 -19.95 -8.22 22.83
CA ALA A 504 -20.66 -9.03 21.85
C ALA A 504 -20.33 -8.61 20.40
N LEU A 505 -20.20 -7.31 20.14
CA LEU A 505 -19.85 -6.80 18.81
C LEU A 505 -18.45 -7.23 18.36
N PHE A 506 -17.47 -7.23 19.27
CA PHE A 506 -16.08 -7.61 18.97
C PHE A 506 -15.81 -9.13 19.07
N SER A 507 -16.82 -9.95 19.34
CA SER A 507 -16.70 -11.42 19.52
C SER A 507 -16.31 -12.21 18.25
N PHE A 508 -16.15 -11.54 17.10
CA PHE A 508 -15.82 -12.14 15.80
C PHE A 508 -16.84 -13.20 15.34
N HIS A 509 -18.11 -13.04 15.71
CA HIS A 509 -19.20 -13.88 15.23
C HIS A 509 -19.63 -13.45 13.82
N LYS A 510 -20.12 -14.38 12.99
CA LYS A 510 -20.53 -14.08 11.60
C LYS A 510 -21.54 -12.94 11.49
N ALA A 511 -22.47 -12.86 12.46
CA ALA A 511 -23.50 -11.81 12.49
C ALA A 511 -22.99 -10.46 13.01
N SER A 512 -21.92 -10.45 13.81
CA SER A 512 -21.31 -9.19 14.29
C SER A 512 -20.29 -8.64 13.30
N GLU A 513 -19.68 -9.51 12.48
CA GLU A 513 -18.78 -9.13 11.39
C GLU A 513 -19.49 -8.64 10.12
N ALA A 514 -20.75 -9.05 9.93
CA ALA A 514 -21.61 -8.56 8.85
C ALA A 514 -22.15 -7.17 9.18
#